data_AF-A0A0C3PYB5-F1
#
_entry.id   AF-A0A0C3PYB5-F1
#
_cell.length_a   1.000
_cell.length_b   1.000
_cell.length_c   1.000
_cell.angle_alpha   90.00
_cell.angle_beta   90.00
_cell.angle_gamma   90.00
#
_symmetry.space_group_name_H-M   'P 1'
#
loop_
_entity.id
_entity.type
_entity.pdbx_description
1 polymer ?
#
loop_
_entity_poly.entity_id
_entity_poly.type
_entity_poly.pdbx_seq_one_letter_code
_entity_poly.pdbx_strand_id
1 'polypeptide(L)'
;MSSQRENTTPQPTPGHSRDYSQVADNALVVLTDDSTDTEREKNAEKAHRRAEAEQKEKEQEARLEAEWRQKEEEEAQRKKAVEEEAERQRQRASQERAQARQDEAAQRLSGAVYDINTTQRVPGTSVVVTATRRPPCTRCIASLMAGQCKPGQGKTRACVPCHNKKKTCSWTQEEVAAGPSRKRAGTGSSQGEKKKKPRGKGKARAMETEEADDEWEAGGEDDEPATPLEGPSGVGVHTWWAEWERERQLQAMEKQAKAHEVAALAFERMAEAAEWTADEWGMYRAWAEWAEMRRREDAREARMAELERTGGGWKRPQLEAAEDKNEEADEGAEGDNKEEEEVRGEKEGGEEQEGGGGQAMEE
;
A
#
# COMPACT_ATOMS: atom_id res chain seq x y z
N MET A 1 17.16 14.78 -41.10
CA MET A 1 18.44 15.15 -41.74
C MET A 1 19.42 14.03 -41.47
N SER A 2 19.43 13.02 -42.35
CA SER A 2 20.20 11.79 -42.17
C SER A 2 21.62 11.99 -42.70
N SER A 3 22.61 11.91 -41.81
CA SER A 3 24.03 12.02 -42.17
C SER A 3 24.50 10.72 -42.81
N GLN A 4 24.53 10.70 -44.15
CA GLN A 4 25.28 9.70 -44.92
C GLN A 4 26.77 9.92 -44.64
N ARG A 5 27.39 9.01 -43.90
CA ARG A 5 28.84 8.90 -43.80
C ARG A 5 29.36 8.23 -45.06
N GLU A 6 29.99 9.02 -45.92
CA GLU A 6 30.79 8.52 -47.04
C GLU A 6 32.02 7.79 -46.48
N ASN A 7 32.03 6.46 -46.60
CA ASN A 7 33.19 5.63 -46.28
C ASN A 7 34.20 5.70 -47.42
N THR A 8 35.11 6.67 -47.34
CA THR A 8 36.27 6.75 -48.24
C THR A 8 37.37 5.84 -47.68
N THR A 9 37.24 4.53 -47.88
CA THR A 9 38.33 3.58 -47.60
C THR A 9 39.35 3.68 -48.75
N PRO A 10 40.58 4.18 -48.51
CA PRO A 10 41.60 4.23 -49.55
C PRO A 10 41.97 2.81 -49.97
N GLN A 11 41.97 2.57 -51.27
CA GLN A 11 42.42 1.33 -51.88
C GLN A 11 43.85 1.02 -51.41
N PRO A 12 44.15 -0.23 -50.99
CA PRO A 12 45.50 -0.61 -50.60
C PRO A 12 46.39 -0.58 -51.84
N THR A 13 47.39 0.30 -51.81
CA THR A 13 48.45 0.34 -52.83
C THR A 13 49.13 -1.03 -52.88
N PRO A 14 49.29 -1.66 -54.08
CA PRO A 14 49.96 -2.96 -54.23
C PRO A 14 51.38 -2.94 -53.65
N GLY A 15 51.49 -3.41 -52.42
CA GLY A 15 52.73 -3.46 -51.67
C GLY A 15 53.67 -4.49 -52.27
N HIS A 16 54.88 -4.02 -52.58
CA HIS A 16 56.02 -4.78 -53.06
C HIS A 16 56.22 -6.05 -52.20
N SER A 17 55.99 -7.23 -52.77
CA SER A 17 56.24 -8.51 -52.09
C SER A 17 57.75 -8.66 -51.90
N ARG A 18 58.25 -8.31 -50.71
CA ARG A 18 59.62 -8.63 -50.32
C ARG A 18 59.73 -10.14 -50.22
N ASP A 19 60.56 -10.69 -51.08
CA ASP A 19 60.96 -12.09 -51.03
C ASP A 19 61.88 -12.28 -49.82
N TYR A 20 61.30 -12.77 -48.72
CA TYR A 20 62.01 -13.03 -47.46
C TYR A 20 62.87 -14.31 -47.53
N SER A 21 62.91 -14.98 -48.68
CA SER A 21 63.58 -16.28 -48.86
C SER A 21 65.12 -16.19 -48.97
N GLN A 22 65.73 -15.00 -48.81
CA GLN A 22 67.17 -14.78 -48.98
C GLN A 22 67.90 -14.18 -47.77
N VAL A 23 67.30 -14.17 -46.58
CA VAL A 23 68.06 -13.82 -45.37
C VAL A 23 68.73 -15.09 -44.85
N ALA A 24 70.04 -15.21 -45.08
CA ALA A 24 70.84 -16.32 -44.58
C ALA A 24 70.81 -16.37 -43.04
N ASP A 25 70.44 -17.52 -42.49
CA ASP A 25 70.24 -17.82 -41.05
C ASP A 25 71.48 -17.65 -40.14
N ASN A 26 72.59 -17.10 -40.64
CA ASN A 26 73.90 -17.22 -39.99
C ASN A 26 74.36 -16.01 -39.16
N ALA A 27 73.48 -15.04 -38.86
CA ALA A 27 73.86 -13.88 -38.05
C ALA A 27 72.77 -13.36 -37.09
N LEU A 28 71.68 -14.10 -36.89
CA LEU A 28 70.74 -13.83 -35.80
C LEU A 28 71.25 -14.54 -34.54
N VAL A 29 72.36 -14.04 -33.99
CA VAL A 29 72.68 -14.20 -32.58
C VAL A 29 71.62 -13.39 -31.83
N VAL A 30 70.44 -13.98 -31.69
CA VAL A 30 69.39 -13.47 -30.82
C VAL A 30 69.97 -13.58 -29.41
N LEU A 31 70.42 -12.44 -28.87
CA LEU A 31 70.82 -12.27 -27.49
C LEU A 31 69.70 -12.89 -26.62
N THR A 32 69.92 -14.10 -26.14
CA THR A 32 68.88 -14.96 -25.57
C THR A 32 68.78 -14.77 -24.06
N ASP A 33 68.94 -13.52 -23.60
CA ASP A 33 69.12 -13.21 -22.17
C ASP A 33 68.16 -12.14 -21.65
N ASP A 34 66.94 -12.08 -22.20
CA ASP A 34 65.81 -11.25 -21.70
C ASP A 34 64.48 -12.05 -21.57
N SER A 35 64.53 -13.39 -21.62
CA SER A 35 63.34 -14.26 -21.67
C SER A 35 62.51 -14.23 -20.37
N THR A 36 63.12 -14.01 -19.21
CA THR A 36 62.41 -13.99 -17.91
C THR A 36 61.72 -12.67 -17.62
N ASP A 37 62.27 -11.55 -18.08
CA ASP A 37 61.63 -10.24 -17.88
C ASP A 37 60.39 -10.08 -18.76
N THR A 38 60.41 -10.64 -19.97
CA THR A 38 59.26 -10.63 -20.88
C THR A 38 58.05 -11.40 -20.33
N GLU A 39 58.26 -12.54 -19.67
CA GLU A 39 57.17 -13.33 -19.06
C GLU A 39 56.60 -12.66 -17.80
N ARG A 40 57.44 -11.97 -17.01
CA ARG A 40 56.96 -11.18 -15.87
C ARG A 40 56.06 -10.02 -16.33
N GLU A 41 56.46 -9.33 -17.41
CA GLU A 41 55.70 -8.22 -17.96
C GLU A 41 54.34 -8.68 -18.52
N LYS A 42 54.30 -9.80 -19.26
CA LYS A 42 53.04 -10.39 -19.75
C LYS A 42 52.09 -10.79 -18.61
N ASN A 43 52.62 -11.34 -17.52
CA ASN A 43 51.80 -11.72 -16.36
C ASN A 43 51.26 -10.49 -15.63
N ALA A 44 52.07 -9.43 -15.50
CA ALA A 44 51.62 -8.16 -14.93
C ALA A 44 50.53 -7.51 -15.79
N GLU A 45 50.68 -7.51 -17.12
CA GLU A 45 49.67 -6.99 -18.04
C GLU A 45 48.36 -7.80 -17.97
N LYS A 46 48.46 -9.14 -17.93
CA LYS A 46 47.30 -10.02 -17.77
C LYS A 46 46.58 -9.79 -16.44
N ALA A 47 47.32 -9.59 -15.35
CA ALA A 47 46.75 -9.24 -14.05
C ALA A 47 46.04 -7.88 -14.09
N HIS A 48 46.67 -6.87 -14.71
CA HIS A 48 46.05 -5.55 -14.90
C HIS A 48 44.74 -5.64 -15.68
N ARG A 49 44.71 -6.36 -16.81
CA ARG A 49 43.48 -6.55 -17.62
C ARG A 49 42.36 -7.24 -16.83
N ARG A 50 42.69 -8.21 -15.96
CA ARG A 50 41.70 -8.87 -15.09
C ARG A 50 41.15 -7.92 -14.04
N ALA A 51 42.00 -7.14 -13.39
CA ALA A 51 41.58 -6.15 -12.40
C ALA A 51 40.68 -5.08 -13.03
N GLU A 52 40.99 -4.61 -14.24
CA GLU A 52 40.16 -3.65 -14.95
C GLU A 52 38.79 -4.23 -15.35
N ALA A 53 38.75 -5.50 -15.76
CA ALA A 53 37.49 -6.19 -16.06
C ALA A 53 36.62 -6.36 -14.81
N GLU A 54 37.21 -6.81 -13.69
CA GLU A 54 36.52 -6.93 -12.40
C GLU A 54 36.01 -5.56 -11.90
N GLN A 55 36.78 -4.49 -12.10
CA GLN A 55 36.35 -3.14 -11.75
C GLN A 55 35.16 -2.68 -12.60
N LYS A 56 35.16 -2.97 -13.90
CA LYS A 56 34.04 -2.65 -14.80
C LYS A 56 32.77 -3.41 -14.44
N GLU A 57 32.91 -4.67 -14.05
CA GLU A 57 31.79 -5.49 -13.57
C GLU A 57 31.17 -4.90 -12.30
N LYS A 58 32.00 -4.56 -11.30
CA LYS A 58 31.54 -3.91 -10.06
C LYS A 58 30.87 -2.55 -10.32
N GLU A 59 31.38 -1.77 -11.28
CA GLU A 59 30.74 -0.50 -11.64
C GLU A 59 29.36 -0.72 -12.29
N GLN A 60 29.21 -1.74 -13.14
CA GLN A 60 27.91 -2.07 -13.73
C GLN A 60 26.92 -2.59 -12.69
N GLU A 61 27.37 -3.46 -11.78
CA GLU A 61 26.55 -3.95 -10.67
C GLU A 61 26.06 -2.79 -9.79
N ALA A 62 26.96 -1.87 -9.41
CA ALA A 62 26.61 -0.69 -8.63
C ALA A 62 25.62 0.25 -9.36
N ARG A 63 25.73 0.36 -10.69
CA ARG A 63 24.77 1.13 -11.50
C ARG A 63 23.39 0.49 -11.51
N LEU A 64 23.33 -0.83 -11.66
CA LEU A 64 22.06 -1.59 -11.63
C LEU A 64 21.40 -1.52 -10.25
N GLU A 65 22.17 -1.63 -9.18
CA GLU A 65 21.66 -1.48 -7.81
C GLU A 65 21.11 -0.06 -7.58
N ALA A 66 21.80 0.98 -8.05
CA ALA A 66 21.33 2.35 -7.94
C ALA A 66 20.05 2.61 -8.74
N GLU A 67 19.94 2.05 -9.95
CA GLU A 67 18.72 2.14 -10.76
C GLU A 67 17.54 1.42 -10.07
N TRP A 68 17.79 0.25 -9.49
CA TRP A 68 16.76 -0.49 -8.77
C TRP A 68 16.26 0.27 -7.53
N ARG A 69 17.18 0.81 -6.71
CA ARG A 69 16.81 1.66 -5.56
C ARG A 69 16.03 2.91 -5.99
N GLN A 70 16.41 3.52 -7.12
CA GLN A 70 15.69 4.67 -7.65
C GLN A 70 14.24 4.33 -8.04
N LYS A 71 14.01 3.16 -8.66
CA LYS A 71 12.67 2.69 -9.00
C LYS A 71 11.83 2.43 -7.75
N GLU A 72 12.41 1.80 -6.72
CA GLU A 72 11.72 1.54 -5.45
C GLU A 72 11.32 2.86 -4.75
N GLU A 73 12.22 3.86 -4.72
CA GLU A 73 11.92 5.18 -4.18
C GLU A 73 10.82 5.91 -4.99
N GLU A 74 10.83 5.81 -6.31
CA GLU A 74 9.80 6.39 -7.17
C GLU A 74 8.43 5.73 -6.92
N GLU A 75 8.40 4.39 -6.80
CA GLU A 75 7.17 3.66 -6.49
C GLU A 75 6.63 4.03 -5.11
N ALA A 76 7.52 4.14 -4.11
CA ALA A 76 7.15 4.59 -2.77
C ALA A 76 6.58 6.02 -2.78
N GLN A 77 7.14 6.92 -3.59
CA GLN A 77 6.60 8.28 -3.76
C GLN A 77 5.23 8.27 -4.45
N ARG A 78 5.03 7.44 -5.47
CA ARG A 78 3.74 7.28 -6.14
C ARG A 78 2.67 6.76 -5.18
N LYS A 79 2.98 5.74 -4.37
CA LYS A 79 2.08 5.21 -3.33
C LYS A 79 1.69 6.30 -2.32
N LYS A 80 2.66 7.06 -1.81
CA LYS A 80 2.40 8.19 -0.90
C LYS A 80 1.52 9.27 -1.52
N ALA A 81 1.73 9.61 -2.79
CA ALA A 81 0.92 10.61 -3.48
C ALA A 81 -0.55 10.16 -3.63
N VAL A 82 -0.78 8.89 -3.96
CA VAL A 82 -2.12 8.30 -4.06
C VAL A 82 -2.81 8.29 -2.69
N GLU A 83 -2.09 7.91 -1.62
CA GLU A 83 -2.62 7.90 -0.27
C GLU A 83 -2.99 9.32 0.21
N GLU A 84 -2.12 10.31 -0.04
CA GLU A 84 -2.38 11.71 0.31
C GLU A 84 -3.58 12.28 -0.47
N GLU A 85 -3.74 11.91 -1.75
CA GLU A 85 -4.92 12.30 -2.52
C GLU A 85 -6.20 11.67 -1.96
N ALA A 86 -6.16 10.38 -1.60
CA ALA A 86 -7.28 9.70 -0.97
C ALA A 86 -7.65 10.34 0.39
N GLU A 87 -6.66 10.75 1.18
CA GLU A 87 -6.90 11.51 2.42
C GLU A 87 -7.56 12.87 2.14
N ARG A 88 -7.08 13.62 1.16
CA ARG A 88 -7.69 14.89 0.75
C ARG A 88 -9.14 14.71 0.30
N GLN A 89 -9.45 13.64 -0.43
CA GLN A 89 -10.82 13.31 -0.82
C GLN A 89 -11.70 13.01 0.42
N ARG A 90 -11.20 12.23 1.38
CA ARG A 90 -11.88 11.97 2.65
C ARG A 90 -12.14 13.26 3.44
N GLN A 91 -11.15 14.15 3.49
CA GLN A 91 -11.30 15.46 4.15
C GLN A 91 -12.36 16.33 3.46
N ARG A 92 -12.38 16.39 2.12
CA ARG A 92 -13.42 17.11 1.36
C ARG A 92 -14.81 16.54 1.63
N ALA A 93 -14.98 15.22 1.55
CA ALA A 93 -16.25 14.56 1.83
C ALA A 93 -16.72 14.81 3.27
N SER A 94 -15.80 14.83 4.24
CA SER A 94 -16.10 15.16 5.64
C SER A 94 -16.55 16.62 5.80
N GLN A 95 -15.86 17.57 5.15
CA GLN A 95 -16.24 18.98 5.16
C GLN A 95 -17.62 19.20 4.52
N GLU A 96 -17.88 18.56 3.38
CA GLU A 96 -19.17 18.65 2.68
C GLU A 96 -20.30 18.10 3.56
N ARG A 97 -20.11 16.95 4.22
CA ARG A 97 -21.08 16.41 5.18
C ARG A 97 -21.31 17.33 6.36
N ALA A 98 -20.27 17.97 6.89
CA ALA A 98 -20.40 18.94 7.98
C ALA A 98 -21.18 20.18 7.52
N GLN A 99 -20.95 20.65 6.30
CA GLN A 99 -21.67 21.76 5.70
C GLN A 99 -23.15 21.41 5.45
N ALA A 100 -23.44 20.23 4.88
CA ALA A 100 -24.80 19.76 4.70
C ALA A 100 -25.59 19.71 6.02
N ARG A 101 -24.95 19.27 7.12
CA ARG A 101 -25.57 19.30 8.47
C ARG A 101 -25.86 20.73 8.95
N GLN A 102 -24.98 21.69 8.65
CA GLN A 102 -25.21 23.10 9.00
C GLN A 102 -26.35 23.69 8.18
N ASP A 103 -26.41 23.42 6.88
CA ASP A 103 -27.47 23.90 6.00
C ASP A 103 -28.82 23.30 6.38
N GLU A 104 -28.88 22.01 6.72
CA GLU A 104 -30.10 21.37 7.23
C GLU A 104 -30.55 22.02 8.56
N ALA A 105 -29.64 22.27 9.49
CA ALA A 105 -29.96 22.95 10.74
C ALA A 105 -30.46 24.38 10.49
N ALA A 106 -29.87 25.11 9.54
CA ALA A 106 -30.32 26.44 9.15
C ALA A 106 -31.71 26.42 8.50
N GLN A 107 -31.99 25.43 7.64
CA GLN A 107 -33.32 25.22 7.05
C GLN A 107 -34.37 24.88 8.11
N ARG A 108 -34.05 24.03 9.09
CA ARG A 108 -34.97 23.73 10.21
C ARG A 108 -35.29 24.98 11.03
N LEU A 109 -34.30 25.83 11.27
CA LEU A 109 -34.50 27.11 11.98
C LEU A 109 -35.36 28.09 11.18
N SER A 110 -35.14 28.22 9.87
CA SER A 110 -35.93 29.13 9.03
C SER A 110 -37.38 28.65 8.86
N GLY A 111 -37.60 27.34 8.72
CA GLY A 111 -38.94 26.73 8.68
C GLY A 111 -39.74 27.00 9.96
N ALA A 112 -39.14 26.76 11.14
CA ALA A 112 -39.80 27.04 12.42
C ALA A 112 -40.18 28.53 12.59
N VAL A 113 -39.35 29.46 12.10
CA VAL A 113 -39.67 30.91 12.12
C VAL A 113 -40.82 31.24 11.17
N TYR A 114 -40.93 30.55 10.02
CA TYR A 114 -42.04 30.73 9.09
C TYR A 114 -43.36 30.23 9.68
N ASP A 115 -43.36 29.07 10.36
CA ASP A 115 -44.56 28.49 10.98
C ASP A 115 -45.09 29.33 12.16
N ILE A 116 -44.21 29.97 12.93
CA ILE A 116 -44.60 30.89 14.00
C ILE A 116 -45.30 32.15 13.43
N ASN A 117 -44.89 32.61 12.24
CA ASN A 117 -45.49 33.79 11.61
C ASN A 117 -46.83 33.50 10.92
N THR A 118 -47.05 32.28 10.43
CA THR A 118 -48.30 31.89 9.76
C THR A 118 -49.42 31.53 10.74
N THR A 119 -49.10 30.85 11.85
CA THR A 119 -50.10 30.47 12.88
C THR A 119 -50.63 31.63 13.72
N GLN A 120 -50.00 32.81 13.67
CA GLN A 120 -50.45 34.00 14.40
C GLN A 120 -51.48 34.87 13.64
N ARG A 121 -51.83 34.53 12.37
CA ARG A 121 -52.91 35.22 11.64
C ARG A 121 -54.28 34.65 12.00
N VAL A 122 -54.82 35.09 13.14
CA VAL A 122 -56.24 34.95 13.45
C VAL A 122 -57.00 36.11 12.78
N PRO A 123 -57.96 35.84 11.87
CA PRO A 123 -58.78 36.89 11.28
C PRO A 123 -59.87 37.30 12.29
N GLY A 124 -59.71 38.43 12.97
CA GLY A 124 -60.82 39.01 13.73
C GLY A 124 -60.51 40.06 14.80
N THR A 125 -59.31 40.11 15.37
CA THR A 125 -59.00 41.11 16.42
C THR A 125 -57.59 41.64 16.25
N SER A 126 -57.50 42.82 15.64
CA SER A 126 -56.28 43.60 15.45
C SER A 126 -55.77 44.16 16.77
N VAL A 127 -55.05 43.36 17.54
CA VAL A 127 -53.95 43.86 18.36
C VAL A 127 -52.79 42.91 18.11
N VAL A 128 -52.04 43.17 17.04
CA VAL A 128 -50.72 42.56 16.88
C VAL A 128 -49.88 43.13 18.02
N VAL A 129 -49.80 42.39 19.12
CA VAL A 129 -48.77 42.61 20.13
C VAL A 129 -47.49 42.13 19.48
N THR A 130 -46.90 42.99 18.65
CA THR A 130 -45.46 42.97 18.40
C THR A 130 -44.82 43.24 19.75
N ALA A 131 -44.70 42.20 20.57
CA ALA A 131 -43.75 42.20 21.66
C ALA A 131 -42.40 42.37 20.97
N THR A 132 -41.98 43.62 20.85
CA THR A 132 -40.62 44.03 20.51
C THR A 132 -39.77 43.45 21.62
N ARG A 133 -39.45 42.15 21.50
CA ARG A 133 -38.51 41.46 22.37
C ARG A 133 -37.19 42.14 22.11
N ARG A 134 -36.93 43.20 22.88
CA ARG A 134 -35.65 43.89 22.87
C ARG A 134 -34.57 42.83 23.08
N PRO A 135 -33.55 42.78 22.21
CA PRO A 135 -32.51 41.77 22.30
C PRO A 135 -31.89 41.82 23.71
N PRO A 136 -31.60 40.67 24.34
CA PRO A 136 -30.99 40.63 25.66
C PRO A 136 -29.69 41.45 25.67
N CYS A 137 -29.37 42.08 26.80
CA CYS A 137 -28.14 42.88 26.86
C CYS A 137 -26.90 42.00 26.58
N THR A 138 -25.87 42.55 25.95
CA THR A 138 -24.65 41.80 25.54
C THR A 138 -24.03 41.01 26.69
N ARG A 139 -24.16 41.54 27.91
CA ARG A 139 -23.70 40.88 29.13
C ARG A 139 -24.52 39.65 29.53
N CYS A 140 -25.84 39.68 29.33
CA CYS A 140 -26.70 38.51 29.55
C CYS A 140 -26.50 37.45 28.46
N ILE A 141 -26.20 37.86 27.22
CA ILE A 141 -25.81 36.95 26.13
C ILE A 141 -24.51 36.23 26.49
N ALA A 142 -23.46 36.97 26.85
CA ALA A 142 -22.15 36.40 27.22
C ALA A 142 -22.21 35.51 28.46
N SER A 143 -23.18 35.72 29.35
CA SER A 143 -23.38 34.88 30.54
C SER A 143 -24.34 33.70 30.31
N LEU A 144 -24.78 33.46 29.06
CA LEU A 144 -25.77 32.44 28.67
C LEU A 144 -27.12 32.54 29.44
N MET A 145 -27.43 33.69 30.05
CA MET A 145 -28.68 33.94 30.77
C MET A 145 -29.68 34.77 29.94
N ALA A 146 -29.58 34.69 28.60
CA ALA A 146 -30.38 35.48 27.66
C ALA A 146 -31.89 35.34 27.91
N GLY A 147 -32.37 34.16 28.30
CA GLY A 147 -33.78 33.89 28.60
C GLY A 147 -34.33 34.59 29.85
N GLN A 148 -33.47 35.10 30.74
CA GLN A 148 -33.86 35.78 31.99
C GLN A 148 -33.72 37.31 31.92
N CYS A 149 -33.33 37.85 30.75
CA CYS A 149 -33.12 39.27 30.55
C CYS A 149 -34.45 40.01 30.39
N LYS A 150 -35.16 40.26 31.50
CA LYS A 150 -36.39 41.08 31.52
C LYS A 150 -36.06 42.55 31.79
N PRO A 151 -36.78 43.51 31.17
CA PRO A 151 -36.71 44.92 31.55
C PRO A 151 -37.01 45.07 33.04
N GLY A 152 -36.16 45.78 33.77
CA GLY A 152 -36.43 46.13 35.16
C GLY A 152 -37.67 47.03 35.23
N GLN A 153 -38.65 46.66 36.05
CA GLN A 153 -39.79 47.52 36.35
C GLN A 153 -39.37 48.54 37.42
N GLY A 154 -38.74 49.64 37.01
CA GLY A 154 -38.27 50.67 37.93
C GLY A 154 -37.54 51.81 37.22
N LYS A 155 -37.14 52.83 37.98
CA LYS A 155 -36.40 54.01 37.47
C LYS A 155 -35.04 53.63 36.85
N THR A 156 -34.51 52.45 37.18
CA THR A 156 -33.27 51.92 36.63
C THR A 156 -33.57 51.17 35.33
N ARG A 157 -33.15 51.72 34.19
CA ARG A 157 -33.25 51.11 32.85
C ARG A 157 -32.36 49.85 32.65
N ALA A 158 -31.86 49.24 33.72
CA ALA A 158 -31.06 48.01 33.66
C ALA A 158 -31.97 46.77 33.64
N CYS A 159 -31.56 45.72 32.93
CA CYS A 159 -32.24 44.43 33.02
C CYS A 159 -32.07 43.82 34.43
N VAL A 160 -33.03 43.01 34.86
CA VAL A 160 -33.08 42.42 36.21
C VAL A 160 -31.75 41.73 36.60
N PRO A 161 -31.11 40.91 35.74
CA PRO A 161 -29.83 40.28 36.10
C PRO A 161 -28.67 41.25 36.28
N CYS A 162 -28.61 42.33 35.48
CA CYS A 162 -27.58 43.36 35.62
C CYS A 162 -27.80 44.22 36.88
N HIS A 163 -29.06 44.56 37.17
CA HIS A 163 -29.43 45.33 38.36
C HIS A 163 -29.07 44.56 39.64
N ASN A 164 -29.44 43.29 39.73
CA ASN A 164 -29.13 42.44 40.90
C ASN A 164 -27.63 42.31 41.14
N LYS A 165 -26.83 42.29 40.07
CA LYS A 165 -25.36 42.22 40.15
C LYS A 165 -24.69 43.60 40.26
N LYS A 166 -25.48 44.69 40.35
CA LYS A 166 -25.01 46.09 40.33
C LYS A 166 -24.02 46.39 39.20
N LYS A 167 -24.22 45.79 38.02
CA LYS A 167 -23.36 45.97 36.85
C LYS A 167 -24.03 46.84 35.80
N THR A 168 -23.24 47.62 35.07
CA THR A 168 -23.72 48.44 33.95
C THR A 168 -24.41 47.56 32.91
N CYS A 169 -25.63 47.94 32.53
CA CYS A 169 -26.43 47.23 31.53
C CYS A 169 -26.24 47.92 30.18
N SER A 170 -25.92 47.17 29.13
CA SER A 170 -25.70 47.77 27.79
C SER A 170 -26.97 48.42 27.22
N TRP A 171 -28.17 48.05 27.72
CA TRP A 171 -29.43 48.68 27.33
C TRP A 171 -29.54 50.17 27.65
N THR A 172 -28.73 50.69 28.58
CA THR A 172 -28.74 52.13 28.88
C THR A 172 -27.85 52.95 27.96
N GLN A 173 -27.00 52.31 27.14
CA GLN A 173 -25.95 52.99 26.37
C GLN A 173 -26.35 53.30 24.93
N GLU A 174 -27.32 52.58 24.36
CA GLU A 174 -27.62 52.62 22.92
C GLU A 174 -28.59 53.75 22.50
N GLU A 175 -29.35 54.37 23.42
CA GLU A 175 -30.28 55.47 23.08
C GLU A 175 -29.65 56.89 23.14
N VAL A 176 -28.38 57.02 23.56
CA VAL A 176 -27.69 58.34 23.61
C VAL A 176 -26.87 58.64 22.34
N ALA A 177 -26.75 57.68 21.43
CA ALA A 177 -25.92 57.80 20.22
C ALA A 177 -26.70 58.29 18.99
N ALA A 178 -27.39 59.43 19.12
CA ALA A 178 -27.82 60.24 17.98
C ALA A 178 -27.38 61.70 18.20
N GLY A 179 -26.07 61.92 18.15
CA GLY A 179 -25.45 63.25 18.20
C GLY A 179 -23.92 63.18 18.11
N PRO A 180 -23.26 63.94 17.21
CA PRO A 180 -21.85 63.78 16.92
C PRO A 180 -20.99 64.53 17.96
N SER A 181 -20.16 63.82 18.73
CA SER A 181 -19.20 64.47 19.63
C SER A 181 -17.94 63.64 19.86
N ARG A 182 -16.91 64.01 19.09
CA ARG A 182 -15.51 64.24 19.49
C ARG A 182 -14.73 63.14 20.26
N LYS A 183 -13.74 62.60 19.52
CA LYS A 183 -12.33 62.37 19.87
C LYS A 183 -12.00 61.78 21.26
N ARG A 184 -11.31 60.62 21.25
CA ARG A 184 -9.97 60.52 21.85
C ARG A 184 -9.16 59.40 21.21
N ALA A 185 -7.93 59.77 20.85
CA ALA A 185 -6.82 58.89 20.55
C ALA A 185 -6.41 58.10 21.80
N GLY A 186 -5.85 56.91 21.60
CA GLY A 186 -5.41 56.02 22.67
C GLY A 186 -4.64 54.82 22.14
N THR A 187 -3.46 55.10 21.59
CA THR A 187 -2.35 54.17 21.34
C THR A 187 -2.05 53.32 22.57
N GLY A 188 -1.84 52.01 22.41
CA GLY A 188 -1.50 51.13 23.53
C GLY A 188 -1.04 49.74 23.11
N SER A 189 0.19 49.67 22.62
CA SER A 189 0.99 48.46 22.44
C SER A 189 1.35 47.80 23.78
N SER A 190 1.28 46.47 23.86
CA SER A 190 2.13 45.60 24.70
C SER A 190 1.84 44.15 24.25
N GLN A 191 2.74 43.45 23.54
CA GLN A 191 4.02 42.88 23.98
C GLN A 191 3.94 42.28 25.40
N GLY A 192 3.32 41.09 25.46
CA GLY A 192 3.31 40.20 26.62
C GLY A 192 3.96 38.87 26.26
N GLU A 193 5.29 38.84 26.33
CA GLU A 193 6.10 37.64 26.27
C GLU A 193 5.93 36.79 27.55
N LYS A 194 5.97 35.47 27.36
CA LYS A 194 6.26 34.42 28.37
C LYS A 194 5.18 34.12 29.44
N LYS A 195 4.70 32.86 29.46
CA LYS A 195 5.20 31.81 30.38
C LYS A 195 4.36 30.51 30.34
N LYS A 196 5.12 29.40 30.25
CA LYS A 196 5.01 28.14 31.03
C LYS A 196 3.93 27.11 30.71
N LYS A 197 4.44 26.00 30.13
CA LYS A 197 4.08 24.58 30.39
C LYS A 197 3.73 24.30 31.87
N PRO A 198 2.68 23.52 32.11
CA PRO A 198 2.82 22.20 32.74
C PRO A 198 2.10 21.13 31.88
N ARG A 199 2.70 20.00 31.51
CA ARG A 199 2.88 18.78 32.31
C ARG A 199 1.58 18.25 32.92
N GLY A 200 0.77 17.56 32.11
CA GLY A 200 -0.08 16.43 32.49
C GLY A 200 0.14 15.37 31.41
N LYS A 201 0.56 14.11 31.64
CA LYS A 201 0.27 13.13 32.69
C LYS A 201 -1.22 12.84 32.84
N GLY A 202 -1.75 12.10 31.87
CA GLY A 202 -3.02 11.37 31.93
C GLY A 202 -2.91 10.22 30.92
N LYS A 203 -2.42 9.07 31.37
CA LYS A 203 -3.23 7.88 31.67
C LYS A 203 -3.48 7.07 30.40
N ALA A 204 -2.50 6.23 30.07
CA ALA A 204 -2.71 5.05 29.25
C ALA A 204 -3.82 4.23 29.93
N ARG A 205 -4.95 4.06 29.26
CA ARG A 205 -5.86 2.96 29.54
C ARG A 205 -5.32 1.79 28.74
N ALA A 206 -4.77 0.81 29.45
CA ALA A 206 -4.78 -0.56 28.96
C ALA A 206 -6.24 -0.92 28.69
N MET A 207 -6.53 -1.26 27.44
CA MET A 207 -7.73 -1.99 27.07
C MET A 207 -7.33 -3.45 27.21
N GLU A 208 -7.57 -4.01 28.40
CA GLU A 208 -7.63 -5.45 28.57
C GLU A 208 -8.85 -5.93 27.77
N THR A 209 -8.59 -6.71 26.73
CA THR A 209 -9.58 -7.50 26.02
C THR A 209 -9.88 -8.71 26.88
N GLU A 210 -10.87 -8.57 27.76
CA GLU A 210 -11.50 -9.67 28.46
C GLU A 210 -12.38 -10.41 27.44
N GLU A 211 -11.95 -11.61 27.04
CA GLU A 211 -12.80 -12.58 26.33
C GLU A 211 -13.93 -12.98 27.29
N ALA A 212 -15.12 -12.43 27.04
CA ALA A 212 -16.35 -12.92 27.63
C ALA A 212 -16.85 -14.08 26.77
N ASP A 213 -16.85 -15.25 27.40
CA ASP A 213 -17.44 -16.50 26.97
C ASP A 213 -18.97 -16.34 26.94
N ASP A 214 -19.56 -16.23 25.74
CA ASP A 214 -21.01 -16.14 25.52
C ASP A 214 -21.57 -17.57 25.29
N GLU A 215 -21.57 -18.39 26.35
CA GLU A 215 -22.40 -19.59 26.42
C GLU A 215 -23.86 -19.18 26.70
N TRP A 216 -24.61 -18.79 25.66
CA TRP A 216 -26.07 -18.68 25.77
C TRP A 216 -26.70 -20.04 25.50
N GLU A 217 -26.97 -20.75 26.59
CA GLU A 217 -27.84 -21.93 26.60
C GLU A 217 -29.21 -21.60 25.99
N ALA A 218 -29.57 -22.34 24.96
CA ALA A 218 -30.92 -22.42 24.43
C ALA A 218 -31.78 -23.27 25.38
N GLY A 219 -32.66 -22.64 26.15
CA GLY A 219 -33.62 -23.35 26.97
C GLY A 219 -34.65 -22.44 27.64
N GLY A 220 -35.88 -22.44 27.11
CA GLY A 220 -37.04 -21.75 27.68
C GLY A 220 -38.12 -21.60 26.60
N GLU A 221 -38.79 -22.69 26.24
CA GLU A 221 -40.13 -23.06 26.74
C GLU A 221 -41.20 -21.99 26.42
N ASP A 222 -41.96 -22.30 25.36
CA ASP A 222 -43.40 -22.09 25.21
C ASP A 222 -44.05 -20.93 25.97
N ASP A 223 -43.94 -19.71 25.41
CA ASP A 223 -44.96 -18.67 25.60
C ASP A 223 -45.81 -18.58 24.33
N GLU A 224 -46.96 -19.24 24.41
CA GLU A 224 -48.09 -19.19 23.48
C GLU A 224 -48.44 -17.73 23.16
N PRO A 225 -48.33 -17.26 21.90
CA PRO A 225 -48.59 -15.86 21.60
C PRO A 225 -50.09 -15.60 21.73
N ALA A 226 -50.45 -14.92 22.82
CA ALA A 226 -51.74 -14.30 23.02
C ALA A 226 -52.11 -13.47 21.77
N THR A 227 -53.31 -13.76 21.27
CA THR A 227 -53.99 -13.12 20.14
C THR A 227 -53.68 -11.63 19.99
N PRO A 228 -53.29 -11.14 18.80
CA PRO A 228 -53.00 -9.73 18.60
C PRO A 228 -54.30 -8.92 18.71
N LEU A 229 -54.36 -8.03 19.70
CA LEU A 229 -55.31 -6.93 19.72
C LEU A 229 -55.13 -6.10 18.44
N GLU A 230 -56.23 -5.85 17.73
CA GLU A 230 -56.32 -4.93 16.58
C GLU A 230 -55.87 -3.52 16.99
N GLY A 231 -54.57 -3.28 16.86
CA GLY A 231 -53.96 -1.96 16.93
C GLY A 231 -54.04 -1.23 15.58
N PRO A 232 -54.01 0.11 15.61
CA PRO A 232 -54.26 0.97 14.45
C PRO A 232 -53.35 0.57 13.29
N SER A 233 -53.96 0.34 12.13
CA SER A 233 -53.39 -0.11 10.85
C SER A 233 -52.05 0.58 10.47
N GLY A 234 -50.96 0.17 11.10
CA GLY A 234 -49.94 -0.74 10.56
C GLY A 234 -49.08 -0.29 9.38
N VAL A 235 -49.39 0.79 8.66
CA VAL A 235 -48.67 1.07 7.40
C VAL A 235 -47.23 1.56 7.63
N GLY A 236 -46.91 2.16 8.80
CA GLY A 236 -45.56 2.64 9.11
C GLY A 236 -44.64 1.63 9.81
N VAL A 237 -45.18 0.58 10.42
CA VAL A 237 -44.39 -0.39 11.22
C VAL A 237 -43.71 -1.42 10.31
N HIS A 238 -44.36 -1.81 9.21
CA HIS A 238 -43.79 -2.77 8.25
C HIS A 238 -42.60 -2.20 7.47
N THR A 239 -42.59 -0.89 7.19
CA THR A 239 -41.46 -0.24 6.49
C THR A 239 -40.21 -0.20 7.36
N TRP A 240 -40.35 0.07 8.66
CA TRP A 240 -39.21 0.12 9.59
C TRP A 240 -38.56 -1.26 9.78
N TRP A 241 -39.37 -2.32 9.89
CA TRP A 241 -38.85 -3.69 9.95
C TRP A 241 -38.09 -4.10 8.68
N ALA A 242 -38.60 -3.74 7.50
CA ALA A 242 -37.95 -4.04 6.23
C ALA A 242 -36.62 -3.27 6.02
N GLU A 243 -36.47 -2.08 6.61
CA GLU A 243 -35.20 -1.35 6.62
C GLU A 243 -34.19 -1.99 7.57
N TRP A 244 -34.62 -2.34 8.78
CA TRP A 244 -33.78 -3.02 9.76
C TRP A 244 -33.24 -4.36 9.24
N GLU A 245 -34.10 -5.17 8.61
CA GLU A 245 -33.68 -6.46 8.04
C GLU A 245 -32.70 -6.30 6.86
N ARG A 246 -32.90 -5.28 6.03
CA ARG A 246 -31.94 -4.94 4.96
C ARG A 246 -30.59 -4.49 5.50
N GLU A 247 -30.57 -3.68 6.56
CA GLU A 247 -29.32 -3.27 7.20
C GLU A 247 -28.58 -4.46 7.83
N ARG A 248 -29.32 -5.40 8.44
CA ARG A 248 -28.75 -6.65 8.96
C ARG A 248 -28.13 -7.50 7.84
N GLN A 249 -28.79 -7.63 6.69
CA GLN A 249 -28.24 -8.34 5.53
C GLN A 249 -27.00 -7.66 4.95
N LEU A 250 -27.00 -6.32 4.86
CA LEU A 250 -25.83 -5.55 4.41
C LEU A 250 -24.64 -5.75 5.35
N GLN A 251 -24.85 -5.73 6.66
CA GLN A 251 -23.78 -6.01 7.63
C GLN A 251 -23.24 -7.45 7.51
N ALA A 252 -24.11 -8.43 7.24
CA ALA A 252 -23.68 -9.80 7.01
C ALA A 252 -22.80 -9.92 5.75
N MET A 253 -23.21 -9.29 4.64
CA MET A 253 -22.39 -9.25 3.43
C MET A 253 -21.08 -8.49 3.63
N GLU A 254 -21.07 -7.39 4.39
CA GLU A 254 -19.83 -6.65 4.69
C GLU A 254 -18.86 -7.51 5.51
N LYS A 255 -19.35 -8.25 6.50
CA LYS A 255 -18.53 -9.20 7.27
C LYS A 255 -17.98 -10.31 6.38
N GLN A 256 -18.80 -10.85 5.48
CA GLN A 256 -18.37 -11.88 4.53
C GLN A 256 -17.30 -11.34 3.56
N ALA A 257 -17.48 -10.13 3.02
CA ALA A 257 -16.49 -9.49 2.16
C ALA A 257 -15.15 -9.28 2.88
N LYS A 258 -15.17 -8.84 4.14
CA LYS A 258 -13.96 -8.71 4.98
C LYS A 258 -13.29 -10.07 5.21
N ALA A 259 -14.06 -11.13 5.45
CA ALA A 259 -13.50 -12.47 5.60
C ALA A 259 -12.82 -12.95 4.30
N HIS A 260 -13.42 -12.69 3.14
CA HIS A 260 -12.81 -13.01 1.85
C HIS A 260 -11.56 -12.18 1.55
N GLU A 261 -11.53 -10.89 1.93
CA GLU A 261 -10.34 -10.04 1.80
C GLU A 261 -9.17 -10.58 2.63
N VAL A 262 -9.44 -10.98 3.88
CA VAL A 262 -8.43 -11.60 4.75
C VAL A 262 -7.96 -12.94 4.19
N ALA A 263 -8.88 -13.78 3.69
CA ALA A 263 -8.53 -15.06 3.08
C ALA A 263 -7.68 -14.87 1.82
N ALA A 264 -8.02 -13.92 0.95
CA ALA A 264 -7.25 -13.61 -0.26
C ALA A 264 -5.82 -13.18 0.08
N LEU A 265 -5.66 -12.32 1.08
CA LEU A 265 -4.34 -11.89 1.56
C LEU A 265 -3.53 -13.05 2.18
N ALA A 266 -4.19 -14.00 2.83
CA ALA A 266 -3.53 -15.22 3.30
C ALA A 266 -3.05 -16.10 2.13
N PHE A 267 -3.86 -16.25 1.07
CA PHE A 267 -3.46 -16.98 -0.13
C PHE A 267 -2.30 -16.31 -0.87
N GLU A 268 -2.29 -14.99 -0.96
CA GLU A 268 -1.19 -14.23 -1.56
C GLU A 268 0.13 -14.50 -0.83
N ARG A 269 0.13 -14.46 0.51
CA ARG A 269 1.31 -14.80 1.33
C ARG A 269 1.77 -16.24 1.17
N MET A 270 0.83 -17.18 1.02
CA MET A 270 1.18 -18.58 0.76
C MET A 270 1.80 -18.76 -0.63
N ALA A 271 1.30 -18.06 -1.64
CA ALA A 271 1.86 -18.07 -2.99
C ALA A 271 3.29 -17.49 -3.00
N GLU A 272 3.51 -16.35 -2.34
CA GLU A 272 4.84 -15.74 -2.21
C GLU A 272 5.83 -16.68 -1.50
N ALA A 273 5.40 -17.35 -0.42
CA ALA A 273 6.21 -18.35 0.26
C ALA A 273 6.54 -19.56 -0.65
N ALA A 274 5.58 -19.99 -1.47
CA ALA A 274 5.79 -21.08 -2.43
C ALA A 274 6.79 -20.68 -3.53
N GLU A 275 6.71 -19.45 -4.05
CA GLU A 275 7.67 -18.92 -5.02
C GLU A 275 9.09 -18.89 -4.44
N TRP A 276 9.25 -18.40 -3.20
CA TRP A 276 10.54 -18.39 -2.52
C TRP A 276 11.13 -19.81 -2.37
N THR A 277 10.31 -20.80 -2.01
CA THR A 277 10.78 -22.19 -1.97
C THR A 277 11.14 -22.73 -3.35
N ALA A 278 10.40 -22.37 -4.41
CA ALA A 278 10.71 -22.80 -5.77
C ALA A 278 12.05 -22.24 -6.26
N ASP A 279 12.35 -20.98 -5.94
CA ASP A 279 13.65 -20.36 -6.23
C ASP A 279 14.80 -21.05 -5.49
N GLU A 280 14.60 -21.42 -4.22
CA GLU A 280 15.57 -22.19 -3.44
C GLU A 280 15.85 -23.55 -4.10
N TRP A 281 14.80 -24.28 -4.51
CA TRP A 281 14.94 -25.53 -5.25
C TRP A 281 15.62 -25.35 -6.61
N GLY A 282 15.36 -24.24 -7.30
CA GLY A 282 16.04 -23.86 -8.53
C GLY A 282 17.55 -23.72 -8.33
N MET A 283 17.96 -23.06 -7.25
CA MET A 283 19.37 -22.94 -6.85
C MET A 283 20.00 -24.30 -6.53
N TYR A 284 19.31 -25.17 -5.79
CA TYR A 284 19.78 -26.53 -5.51
C TYR A 284 19.97 -27.36 -6.79
N ARG A 285 19.05 -27.24 -7.75
CA ARG A 285 19.16 -27.94 -9.04
C ARG A 285 20.37 -27.46 -9.83
N ALA A 286 20.56 -26.14 -9.94
CA ALA A 286 21.72 -25.56 -10.61
C ALA A 286 23.04 -25.99 -9.95
N TRP A 287 23.09 -26.01 -8.61
CA TRP A 287 24.25 -26.50 -7.87
C TRP A 287 24.51 -28.00 -8.12
N ALA A 288 23.48 -28.83 -8.16
CA ALA A 288 23.59 -30.25 -8.43
C ALA A 288 24.15 -30.54 -9.84
N GLU A 289 23.68 -29.81 -10.85
CA GLU A 289 24.18 -29.89 -12.22
C GLU A 289 25.66 -29.46 -12.31
N TRP A 290 26.03 -28.36 -11.65
CA TRP A 290 27.42 -27.91 -11.56
C TRP A 290 28.32 -28.96 -10.89
N ALA A 291 27.88 -29.53 -9.77
CA ALA A 291 28.61 -30.58 -9.07
C ALA A 291 28.78 -31.84 -9.94
N GLU A 292 27.79 -32.18 -10.76
CA GLU A 292 27.90 -33.28 -11.71
C GLU A 292 28.90 -32.99 -12.83
N MET A 293 28.89 -31.78 -13.41
CA MET A 293 29.88 -31.37 -14.40
C MET A 293 31.30 -31.46 -13.85
N ARG A 294 31.55 -31.00 -12.62
CA ARG A 294 32.85 -31.13 -11.96
C ARG A 294 33.26 -32.58 -11.76
N ARG A 295 32.36 -33.46 -11.31
CA ARG A 295 32.65 -34.90 -11.19
C ARG A 295 33.05 -35.52 -12.53
N ARG A 296 32.40 -35.13 -13.64
CA ARG A 296 32.75 -35.62 -14.99
C ARG A 296 34.11 -35.12 -15.45
N GLU A 297 34.45 -33.87 -15.15
CA GLU A 297 35.75 -33.28 -15.45
C GLU A 297 36.87 -33.95 -14.66
N ASP A 298 36.71 -34.08 -13.33
CA ASP A 298 37.67 -34.76 -12.46
C ASP A 298 37.88 -36.22 -12.92
N ALA A 299 36.83 -36.91 -13.37
CA ALA A 299 36.94 -38.25 -13.94
C ALA A 299 37.70 -38.28 -15.28
N ARG A 300 37.59 -37.25 -16.11
CA ARG A 300 38.39 -37.12 -17.35
C ARG A 300 39.85 -36.84 -17.03
N GLU A 301 40.12 -35.93 -16.10
CA GLU A 301 41.48 -35.64 -15.62
C GLU A 301 42.14 -36.88 -15.02
N ALA A 302 41.42 -37.65 -14.21
CA ALA A 302 41.91 -38.90 -13.63
C ALA A 302 42.29 -39.92 -14.72
N ARG A 303 41.47 -40.08 -15.77
CA ARG A 303 41.79 -40.97 -16.92
C ARG A 303 43.02 -40.48 -17.69
N MET A 304 43.16 -39.18 -17.90
CA MET A 304 44.33 -38.60 -18.55
C MET A 304 45.60 -38.84 -17.71
N ALA A 305 45.52 -38.64 -16.39
CA ALA A 305 46.63 -38.89 -15.48
C ALA A 305 47.02 -40.38 -15.40
N GLU A 306 46.05 -41.29 -15.48
CA GLU A 306 46.31 -42.74 -15.56
C GLU A 306 47.05 -43.11 -16.85
N LEU A 307 46.61 -42.56 -18.00
CA LEU A 307 47.24 -42.73 -19.31
C LEU A 307 48.71 -42.25 -19.29
N GLU A 308 48.96 -41.09 -18.67
CA GLU A 308 50.32 -40.55 -18.50
C GLU A 308 51.19 -41.46 -17.62
N ARG A 309 50.65 -41.97 -16.50
CA ARG A 309 51.39 -42.84 -15.58
C ARG A 309 51.70 -44.22 -16.16
N THR A 310 50.85 -44.77 -17.02
CA THR A 310 51.11 -46.11 -17.59
C THR A 310 52.28 -46.12 -18.57
N GLY A 311 52.84 -44.96 -18.93
CA GLY A 311 54.02 -44.86 -19.80
C GLY A 311 53.79 -45.45 -21.20
N GLY A 312 52.53 -45.74 -21.54
CA GLY A 312 52.11 -46.19 -22.86
C GLY A 312 52.23 -45.02 -23.81
N GLY A 313 53.44 -44.81 -24.34
CA GLY A 313 53.70 -43.79 -25.35
C GLY A 313 52.60 -43.81 -26.38
N TRP A 314 52.04 -42.64 -26.70
CA TRP A 314 50.92 -42.42 -27.61
C TRP A 314 51.09 -43.24 -28.88
N LYS A 315 50.67 -44.51 -28.86
CA LYS A 315 50.43 -45.26 -30.07
C LYS A 315 49.15 -44.64 -30.59
N ARG A 316 49.33 -43.64 -31.45
CA ARG A 316 48.33 -43.11 -32.36
C ARG A 316 47.39 -44.28 -32.70
N PRO A 317 46.11 -44.25 -32.27
CA PRO A 317 45.16 -45.25 -32.71
C PRO A 317 45.26 -45.25 -34.23
N GLN A 318 45.78 -46.32 -34.81
CA GLN A 318 45.61 -46.51 -36.23
C GLN A 318 44.11 -46.67 -36.40
N LEU A 319 43.48 -45.61 -36.89
CA LEU A 319 42.22 -45.67 -37.61
C LEU A 319 42.50 -46.56 -38.84
N GLU A 320 42.63 -47.86 -38.63
CA GLU A 320 42.42 -48.84 -39.68
C GLU A 320 40.93 -48.76 -40.02
N ALA A 321 40.64 -47.98 -41.06
CA ALA A 321 39.83 -48.36 -42.22
C ALA A 321 38.92 -49.60 -42.10
N ALA A 322 38.12 -49.70 -41.04
CA ALA A 322 36.87 -50.45 -41.04
C ALA A 322 35.76 -49.45 -41.40
N GLU A 323 35.87 -48.90 -42.61
CA GLU A 323 34.68 -48.48 -43.34
C GLU A 323 33.79 -49.72 -43.51
N ASP A 324 32.49 -49.47 -43.46
CA ASP A 324 31.46 -50.26 -44.14
C ASP A 324 30.94 -51.51 -43.40
N LYS A 325 29.73 -51.38 -42.79
CA LYS A 325 28.63 -52.39 -42.84
C LYS A 325 27.42 -52.27 -41.91
N ASN A 326 27.22 -51.18 -41.14
CA ASN A 326 25.98 -51.05 -40.33
C ASN A 326 25.14 -49.82 -40.70
N GLU A 327 24.94 -49.65 -42.01
CA GLU A 327 23.79 -48.93 -42.56
C GLU A 327 22.73 -49.99 -42.91
N GLU A 328 21.47 -49.72 -42.61
CA GLU A 328 20.28 -50.58 -42.74
C GLU A 328 19.95 -51.49 -41.54
N ALA A 329 19.11 -50.98 -40.63
CA ALA A 329 17.85 -51.61 -40.23
C ALA A 329 17.34 -51.03 -38.90
N ASP A 330 16.61 -49.91 -38.93
CA ASP A 330 15.42 -49.73 -38.07
C ASP A 330 14.53 -48.57 -38.59
N GLU A 331 14.03 -48.71 -39.82
CA GLU A 331 12.80 -48.03 -40.22
C GLU A 331 11.64 -48.96 -39.84
N GLY A 332 10.99 -48.71 -38.71
CA GLY A 332 9.88 -49.58 -38.29
C GLY A 332 9.17 -49.18 -37.01
N ALA A 333 8.42 -48.07 -37.02
CA ALA A 333 7.06 -47.98 -36.49
C ALA A 333 6.61 -46.51 -36.37
N GLU A 334 6.06 -45.97 -37.46
CA GLU A 334 5.03 -44.93 -37.35
C GLU A 334 3.82 -45.55 -36.65
N GLY A 335 3.74 -45.34 -35.33
CA GLY A 335 2.55 -45.58 -34.53
C GLY A 335 1.69 -44.32 -34.54
N ASP A 336 0.78 -44.26 -35.50
CA ASP A 336 -0.38 -43.38 -35.55
C ASP A 336 -1.19 -43.56 -34.25
N ASN A 337 -1.12 -42.60 -33.32
CA ASN A 337 -2.02 -42.58 -32.16
C ASN A 337 -2.90 -41.33 -32.25
N LYS A 338 -3.93 -41.49 -33.06
CA LYS A 338 -5.03 -40.56 -33.26
C LYS A 338 -6.33 -41.29 -32.94
N GLU A 339 -6.69 -41.33 -31.66
CA GLU A 339 -8.04 -41.61 -31.14
C GLU A 339 -8.09 -40.91 -29.77
N GLU A 340 -8.81 -39.79 -29.67
CA GLU A 340 -10.18 -39.77 -29.15
C GLU A 340 -10.29 -40.40 -27.76
N GLU A 341 -10.40 -39.59 -26.70
CA GLU A 341 -11.63 -39.61 -25.90
C GLU A 341 -11.70 -38.43 -24.92
N GLU A 342 -12.77 -37.67 -25.13
CA GLU A 342 -13.43 -36.78 -24.21
C GLU A 342 -13.96 -37.59 -23.01
N VAL A 343 -13.30 -37.55 -21.85
CA VAL A 343 -13.92 -38.01 -20.59
C VAL A 343 -14.07 -36.82 -19.64
N ARG A 344 -15.21 -36.16 -19.85
CA ARG A 344 -15.99 -35.47 -18.83
C ARG A 344 -16.30 -36.48 -17.71
N GLY A 345 -15.59 -36.35 -16.59
CA GLY A 345 -15.83 -37.13 -15.37
C GLY A 345 -15.87 -36.21 -14.17
N GLU A 346 -17.05 -35.63 -13.92
CA GLU A 346 -17.44 -35.21 -12.57
C GLU A 346 -17.28 -36.42 -11.64
N LYS A 347 -16.42 -36.31 -10.63
CA LYS A 347 -16.41 -37.26 -9.52
C LYS A 347 -16.62 -36.50 -8.22
N GLU A 348 -17.91 -36.35 -7.97
CA GLU A 348 -18.57 -36.27 -6.68
C GLU A 348 -18.02 -37.33 -5.71
N GLY A 349 -17.94 -36.98 -4.43
CA GLY A 349 -18.07 -37.92 -3.31
C GLY A 349 -16.79 -38.61 -2.84
N GLY A 350 -16.30 -38.19 -1.67
CA GLY A 350 -15.25 -38.88 -0.94
C GLY A 350 -14.94 -38.19 0.39
N GLU A 351 -15.95 -38.09 1.26
CA GLU A 351 -15.75 -37.80 2.69
C GLU A 351 -14.85 -38.89 3.29
N GLU A 352 -13.58 -38.59 3.54
CA GLU A 352 -12.78 -39.34 4.51
C GLU A 352 -12.83 -38.60 5.85
N GLN A 353 -13.80 -39.04 6.63
CA GLN A 353 -13.91 -38.88 8.07
C GLN A 353 -12.75 -39.65 8.74
N GLU A 354 -11.61 -39.00 8.97
CA GLU A 354 -10.64 -39.47 9.97
C GLU A 354 -11.06 -38.94 11.35
N GLY A 355 -11.82 -39.77 12.04
CA GLY A 355 -12.04 -39.64 13.47
C GLY A 355 -10.83 -40.14 14.24
N GLY A 356 -10.46 -39.38 15.28
CA GLY A 356 -10.14 -39.96 16.59
C GLY A 356 -8.67 -40.16 16.90
N GLY A 357 -8.18 -39.36 17.84
CA GLY A 357 -6.91 -39.62 18.52
C GLY A 357 -6.55 -38.49 19.48
N GLY A 358 -7.11 -38.51 20.69
CA GLY A 358 -6.96 -37.41 21.64
C GLY A 358 -5.54 -37.19 22.15
N GLN A 359 -5.32 -36.02 22.75
CA GLN A 359 -4.59 -35.89 24.00
C GLN A 359 -4.99 -34.59 24.69
N ALA A 360 -5.72 -34.75 25.78
CA ALA A 360 -5.77 -33.80 26.86
C ALA A 360 -4.39 -33.76 27.53
N MET A 361 -3.89 -32.57 27.81
CA MET A 361 -2.90 -32.35 28.86
C MET A 361 -3.27 -31.05 29.57
N GLU A 362 -4.07 -31.20 30.62
CA GLU A 362 -4.01 -30.32 31.79
C GLU A 362 -2.77 -30.70 32.59
N GLU A 363 -1.87 -29.74 32.85
CA GLU A 363 -1.57 -29.21 34.20
C GLU A 363 -0.84 -27.87 34.09
#